data_AF-A0AAV6VMJ5-F1
#
_entry.id   AF-A0AAV6VMJ5-F1
#
_cell.length_a   1.000
_cell.length_b   1.000
_cell.length_c   1.000
_cell.angle_alpha   90.00
_cell.angle_beta   90.00
_cell.angle_gamma   90.00
#
_symmetry.space_group_name_H-M   'P 1'
#
loop_
_entity.id
_entity.type
_entity.pdbx_description
1 polymer ?
#
loop_
_entity_poly.entity_id
_entity_poly.type
_entity_poly.pdbx_seq_one_letter_code
_entity_poly.pdbx_strand_id
1 'polypeptide(L)'
;MTFLERYHNVGDDFLSQVVTGDETWVAYESKQQSMEWRHSDSPKQNKRRGKLSKGIVLLHDNARPHVANRTKDLITSFKWETLDHPPYSPDLAPSDYHLFLHLKKHLGGQRLQDDDEVKTVVMQWLTSQAADFYEEGIQKLVQRYDKCLNIGGNYVEK
;
A
#
# COMPACT_ATOMS: atom_id res chain seq x y z
N MET A 1 -13.24 -2.36 -14.68
CA MET A 1 -13.75 -3.51 -13.91
C MET A 1 -13.49 -3.17 -12.46
N THR A 2 -14.51 -3.19 -11.61
CA THR A 2 -14.38 -2.79 -10.20
C THR A 2 -13.63 -3.86 -9.40
N PHE A 3 -13.15 -3.49 -8.21
CA PHE A 3 -12.46 -4.43 -7.30
C PHE A 3 -13.29 -5.70 -7.04
N LEU A 4 -14.58 -5.56 -6.73
CA LEU A 4 -15.46 -6.69 -6.41
C LEU A 4 -15.76 -7.57 -7.62
N GLU A 5 -15.99 -6.99 -8.80
CA GLU A 5 -16.16 -7.78 -10.02
C GLU A 5 -14.95 -8.68 -10.28
N ARG A 6 -13.74 -8.14 -10.12
CA ARG A 6 -12.51 -8.92 -10.29
C ARG A 6 -12.35 -9.96 -9.20
N TYR A 7 -12.65 -9.61 -7.96
CA TYR A 7 -12.62 -10.56 -6.84
C TYR A 7 -13.60 -11.72 -7.04
N HIS A 8 -14.84 -11.48 -7.47
CA HIS A 8 -15.81 -12.55 -7.71
C HIS A 8 -15.40 -13.48 -8.87
N ASN A 9 -14.66 -12.97 -9.86
CA ASN A 9 -14.19 -13.76 -10.99
C ASN A 9 -12.93 -14.58 -10.69
N VAL A 10 -12.01 -14.04 -9.88
CA VAL A 10 -10.66 -14.62 -9.67
C VAL A 10 -10.46 -15.19 -8.25
N GLY A 11 -11.24 -14.72 -7.28
CA GLY A 11 -11.14 -15.10 -5.88
C GLY A 11 -9.89 -14.54 -5.18
N ASP A 12 -9.47 -15.21 -4.11
CA ASP A 12 -8.35 -14.79 -3.25
C ASP A 12 -7.00 -14.73 -4.00
N ASP A 13 -6.89 -15.44 -5.12
CA ASP A 13 -5.75 -15.37 -6.02
C ASP A 13 -5.49 -13.94 -6.52
N PHE A 14 -6.52 -13.13 -6.69
CA PHE A 14 -6.40 -11.71 -7.04
C PHE A 14 -5.85 -10.88 -5.87
N LEU A 15 -6.30 -11.14 -4.64
CA LEU A 15 -5.83 -10.42 -3.45
C LEU A 15 -4.31 -10.56 -3.26
N SER A 16 -3.74 -11.70 -3.67
CA SER A 16 -2.28 -11.92 -3.62
C SER A 16 -1.46 -10.99 -4.53
N GLN A 17 -2.10 -10.35 -5.51
CA GLN A 17 -1.48 -9.39 -6.45
C GLN A 17 -1.60 -7.94 -5.95
N VAL A 18 -2.49 -7.68 -5.00
CA VAL A 18 -2.78 -6.33 -4.52
C VAL A 18 -1.64 -5.82 -3.64
N VAL A 19 -1.14 -4.64 -3.97
CA VAL A 19 -0.16 -3.89 -3.17
C VAL A 19 -0.74 -2.52 -2.89
N THR A 20 -0.65 -2.07 -1.65
CA THR A 20 -1.15 -0.76 -1.23
C THR A 20 0.01 0.19 -1.05
N GLY A 21 -0.12 1.43 -1.52
CA GLY A 21 0.88 2.47 -1.28
C GLY A 21 0.22 3.82 -1.07
N ASP A 22 0.50 4.45 0.06
CA ASP A 22 0.36 5.89 0.25
C ASP A 22 1.75 6.57 0.11
N GLU A 23 1.77 7.91 0.08
CA GLU A 23 2.76 8.85 -0.52
C GLU A 23 4.28 8.66 -0.26
N THR A 24 4.71 7.60 0.42
CA THR A 24 6.10 7.42 0.88
C THR A 24 7.01 6.67 -0.11
N TRP A 25 6.52 6.18 -1.25
CA TRP A 25 7.35 5.39 -2.18
C TRP A 25 7.82 6.11 -3.45
N VAL A 26 7.14 7.16 -3.91
CA VAL A 26 7.41 7.76 -5.24
C VAL A 26 8.21 9.06 -5.17
N ALA A 27 8.25 9.76 -4.03
CA ALA A 27 8.95 11.04 -3.90
C ALA A 27 10.22 11.02 -3.02
N TYR A 28 10.36 10.04 -2.10
CA TYR A 28 11.54 9.95 -1.23
C TYR A 28 12.78 9.36 -1.92
N GLU A 29 12.63 8.81 -3.14
CA GLU A 29 13.74 8.47 -4.05
C GLU A 29 14.22 9.69 -4.87
N SER A 30 14.08 10.92 -4.36
CA SER A 30 14.62 12.09 -5.07
C SER A 30 16.15 12.18 -4.91
N LYS A 31 16.83 11.63 -5.92
CA LYS A 31 18.24 11.81 -6.33
C LYS A 31 19.36 11.44 -5.34
N GLN A 32 19.25 11.65 -4.03
CA GLN A 32 20.34 11.37 -3.09
C GLN A 32 20.40 9.87 -2.75
N GLN A 33 19.30 9.23 -2.34
CA GLN A 33 19.27 7.78 -2.10
C GLN A 33 19.52 6.96 -3.39
N SER A 34 18.98 7.37 -4.54
CA SER A 34 19.22 6.69 -5.82
C SER A 34 20.69 6.74 -6.27
N MET A 35 21.47 7.74 -5.82
CA MET A 35 22.92 7.77 -6.02
C MET A 35 23.66 6.85 -5.03
N GLU A 36 23.17 6.78 -3.79
CA GLU A 36 23.73 5.97 -2.70
C GLU A 36 23.59 4.45 -2.94
N TRP A 37 22.52 4.01 -3.62
CA TRP A 37 22.28 2.60 -3.97
C TRP A 37 22.94 2.14 -5.29
N ARG A 38 23.90 2.92 -5.85
CA ARG A 38 24.66 2.56 -7.07
C ARG A 38 26.00 1.87 -6.79
N HIS A 39 26.15 1.23 -5.64
CA HIS A 39 27.29 0.33 -5.42
C HIS A 39 26.99 -1.04 -6.04
N SER A 40 28.00 -1.67 -6.65
CA SER A 40 27.92 -3.02 -7.23
C SER A 40 27.40 -4.07 -6.24
N ASP A 41 27.55 -3.80 -4.93
CA ASP A 41 27.18 -4.68 -3.82
C ASP A 41 25.86 -4.28 -3.14
N SER A 42 25.07 -3.39 -3.74
CA SER A 42 23.75 -2.99 -3.20
C SER A 42 22.76 -4.17 -3.28
N PRO A 43 21.86 -4.34 -2.28
CA PRO A 43 20.81 -5.35 -2.34
C PRO A 43 19.98 -5.17 -3.62
N LYS A 44 19.98 -6.17 -4.50
CA LYS A 44 19.11 -6.20 -5.68
C LYS A 44 17.66 -6.01 -5.22
N GLN A 45 16.96 -5.05 -5.83
CA GLN A 45 15.57 -4.74 -5.52
C GLN A 45 14.69 -6.01 -5.58
N ASN A 46 13.94 -6.16 -4.48
CA ASN A 46 12.86 -7.09 -4.13
C ASN A 46 12.91 -8.56 -4.60
N LYS A 47 13.37 -9.43 -3.70
CA LYS A 47 13.11 -10.87 -3.66
C LYS A 47 11.64 -11.15 -3.28
N ARG A 48 10.68 -10.90 -4.17
CA ARG A 48 9.38 -11.61 -4.21
C ARG A 48 9.28 -12.43 -5.50
N ARG A 49 10.32 -13.23 -5.80
CA ARG A 49 10.45 -13.97 -7.07
C ARG A 49 9.31 -14.98 -7.35
N GLY A 50 8.52 -15.39 -6.35
CA GLY A 50 7.42 -16.34 -6.54
C GLY A 50 6.03 -15.74 -6.77
N LYS A 51 5.73 -14.55 -6.22
CA LYS A 51 4.38 -13.94 -6.26
C LYS A 51 4.16 -12.97 -7.43
N LEU A 52 5.24 -12.52 -8.10
CA LEU A 52 5.17 -11.52 -9.18
C LEU A 52 4.84 -12.11 -10.56
N SER A 53 4.74 -13.44 -10.70
CA SER A 53 4.42 -14.09 -11.99
C SER A 53 3.03 -13.71 -12.50
N LYS A 54 2.10 -13.36 -11.60
CA LYS A 54 0.72 -12.97 -11.94
C LYS A 54 0.54 -11.44 -12.10
N GLY A 55 1.60 -10.64 -11.98
CA GLY A 55 1.54 -9.17 -12.05
C GLY A 55 1.30 -8.50 -10.68
N ILE A 56 1.48 -7.18 -10.63
CA ILE A 56 1.17 -6.34 -9.46
C ILE A 56 -0.03 -5.46 -9.78
N VAL A 57 -0.94 -5.39 -8.83
CA VAL A 57 -2.09 -4.50 -8.84
C VAL A 57 -1.94 -3.48 -7.72
N LEU A 58 -1.68 -2.22 -8.07
CA LEU A 58 -1.45 -1.12 -7.13
C LEU A 58 -2.76 -0.45 -6.73
N LEU A 59 -3.02 -0.36 -5.42
CA LEU A 59 -4.09 0.42 -4.82
C LEU A 59 -3.48 1.64 -4.11
N HIS A 60 -3.79 2.83 -4.60
CA HIS A 60 -3.39 4.11 -3.99
C HIS A 60 -4.53 5.12 -4.10
N ASP A 61 -4.48 6.20 -3.33
CA ASP A 61 -5.48 7.26 -3.36
C ASP A 61 -5.30 8.23 -4.55
N ASN A 62 -6.27 9.12 -4.76
CA ASN A 62 -6.25 10.06 -5.88
C ASN A 62 -5.48 11.37 -5.60
N ALA A 63 -4.55 11.37 -4.64
CA ALA A 63 -3.75 12.55 -4.34
C ALA A 63 -3.03 13.07 -5.61
N ARG A 64 -2.87 14.40 -5.71
CA ARG A 64 -2.30 15.05 -6.92
C ARG A 64 -0.94 14.46 -7.36
N PRO A 65 -0.01 14.12 -6.45
CA PRO A 65 1.24 13.46 -6.83
C PRO A 65 1.03 12.07 -7.45
N HIS A 66 0.00 11.34 -7.03
CA HIS A 66 -0.28 9.97 -7.49
C HIS A 66 -0.91 9.92 -8.87
N VAL A 67 -1.71 10.92 -9.23
CA VAL A 67 -2.36 11.01 -10.54
C VAL A 67 -1.53 11.79 -11.59
N ALA A 68 -0.38 12.33 -11.20
CA ALA A 68 0.51 13.06 -12.08
C ALA A 68 1.05 12.14 -13.21
N ASN A 69 1.26 12.71 -14.41
CA ASN A 69 1.72 11.96 -15.57
C ASN A 69 3.03 11.20 -15.30
N ARG A 70 3.99 11.82 -14.60
CA ARG A 70 5.24 11.14 -14.25
C ARG A 70 5.03 9.86 -13.43
N THR A 71 4.09 9.89 -12.49
CA THR A 71 3.75 8.72 -11.68
C THR A 71 3.07 7.64 -12.52
N LYS A 72 2.14 8.04 -13.40
CA LYS A 72 1.49 7.13 -14.36
C LYS A 72 2.47 6.48 -15.34
N ASP A 73 3.43 7.25 -15.85
CA ASP A 73 4.49 6.77 -16.74
C ASP A 73 5.36 5.72 -16.02
N LEU A 74 5.70 5.98 -14.76
CA LEU A 74 6.49 5.06 -13.93
C LEU A 74 5.73 3.75 -13.64
N ILE A 75 4.47 3.84 -13.22
CA ILE A 75 3.58 2.67 -13.01
C ILE A 75 3.49 1.83 -14.30
N THR A 76 3.32 2.49 -15.45
CA THR A 76 3.26 1.85 -16.76
C THR A 76 4.59 1.16 -17.09
N SER A 77 5.73 1.81 -16.82
CA SER A 77 7.07 1.24 -17.06
C SER A 77 7.33 -0.03 -16.23
N PHE A 78 6.79 -0.09 -15.01
CA PHE A 78 6.85 -1.27 -14.17
C PHE A 78 5.83 -2.35 -14.57
N LYS A 79 4.94 -2.05 -15.52
CA LYS A 79 3.84 -2.91 -15.96
C LYS A 79 2.89 -3.26 -14.81
N TRP A 80 2.70 -2.32 -13.89
CA TRP A 80 1.75 -2.46 -12.80
C TRP A 80 0.38 -1.98 -13.28
N GLU A 81 -0.65 -2.66 -12.81
CA GLU A 81 -2.02 -2.23 -13.01
C GLU A 81 -2.44 -1.34 -11.82
N THR A 82 -3.14 -0.23 -12.07
CA THR A 82 -3.72 0.59 -11.00
C THR A 82 -5.18 0.20 -10.79
N LEU A 83 -5.58 -0.03 -9.54
CA LEU A 83 -6.99 -0.17 -9.17
C LEU A 83 -7.65 1.19 -9.06
N ASP A 84 -8.87 1.27 -9.59
CA ASP A 84 -9.72 2.43 -9.37
C ASP A 84 -10.01 2.59 -7.87
N HIS A 85 -9.74 3.78 -7.35
CA HIS A 85 -10.03 4.16 -5.97
C HIS A 85 -10.99 5.35 -5.98
N PRO A 86 -12.10 5.30 -5.22
CA PRO A 86 -13.00 6.44 -5.14
C PRO A 86 -12.35 7.62 -4.39
N PRO A 87 -12.67 8.88 -4.74
CA PRO A 87 -12.19 10.05 -4.02
C PRO A 87 -12.57 9.99 -2.52
N TYR A 88 -11.69 10.53 -1.67
CA TYR A 88 -11.95 10.72 -0.23
C TYR A 88 -12.40 9.46 0.52
N SER A 89 -11.89 8.28 0.15
CA SER A 89 -12.32 6.98 0.70
C SER A 89 -11.21 6.25 1.46
N PRO A 90 -10.67 6.85 2.56
CA PRO A 90 -9.63 6.21 3.37
C PRO A 90 -10.10 4.89 4.01
N ASP A 91 -11.41 4.72 4.18
CA ASP A 91 -12.04 3.48 4.60
C ASP A 91 -11.89 2.34 3.58
N LEU A 92 -11.48 2.62 2.35
CA LEU A 92 -11.16 1.63 1.32
C LEU A 92 -9.64 1.49 1.07
N ALA A 93 -8.81 2.13 1.88
CA ALA A 93 -7.35 2.07 1.81
C ALA A 93 -6.77 1.26 3.01
N PRO A 94 -6.15 0.09 2.79
CA PRO A 94 -5.63 -0.74 3.89
C PRO A 94 -4.50 -0.07 4.67
N SER A 95 -3.75 0.84 4.03
CA SER A 95 -2.80 1.73 4.69
C SER A 95 -3.49 2.52 5.81
N ASP A 96 -4.63 3.14 5.53
CA ASP A 96 -5.35 3.99 6.46
C ASP A 96 -6.11 3.22 7.55
N TYR A 97 -6.95 2.25 7.16
CA TYR A 97 -7.83 1.60 8.12
C TYR A 97 -7.15 0.49 8.93
N HIS A 98 -6.02 -0.05 8.46
CA HIS A 98 -5.34 -1.18 9.11
C HIS A 98 -3.91 -0.84 9.54
N LEU A 99 -3.02 -0.50 8.60
CA LEU A 99 -1.60 -0.30 8.90
C LEU A 99 -1.38 0.89 9.84
N PHE A 100 -1.81 2.08 9.44
CA PHE A 100 -1.66 3.30 10.23
C PHE A 100 -2.51 3.31 11.48
N LEU A 101 -3.64 2.59 11.49
CA LEU A 101 -4.43 2.41 12.69
C LEU A 101 -3.60 1.72 13.80
N HIS A 102 -2.90 0.64 13.47
CA HIS A 102 -2.08 -0.08 14.44
C HIS A 102 -0.77 0.63 14.73
N LEU A 103 -0.13 1.24 13.72
CA LEU A 103 1.09 2.02 13.93
C LEU A 103 0.84 3.21 14.88
N LYS A 104 -0.23 3.96 14.69
CA LYS A 104 -0.59 5.08 15.59
C LYS A 104 -0.84 4.61 17.03
N LYS A 105 -1.45 3.43 17.21
CA LYS A 105 -1.60 2.83 18.54
C LYS A 105 -0.26 2.48 19.17
N HIS A 106 0.66 1.90 18.38
CA HIS A 106 2.00 1.56 18.85
C HIS A 106 2.80 2.80 19.28
N LEU A 107 2.77 3.85 18.45
CA LEU A 107 3.47 5.11 18.72
C LEU A 107 2.79 5.96 19.80
N GLY A 108 1.55 5.65 20.17
CA GLY A 108 0.78 6.39 21.16
C GLY A 108 1.51 6.49 22.50
N GLY A 109 1.78 7.73 22.94
CA GLY A 109 2.43 8.00 24.22
C GLY A 109 3.96 7.89 24.21
N GLN A 110 4.59 7.53 23.09
CA GLN A 110 6.04 7.54 22.97
C GLN A 110 6.56 8.97 22.72
N ARG A 111 7.66 9.34 23.39
CA ARG A 111 8.38 10.59 23.11
C ARG A 111 9.69 10.25 22.41
N LEU A 112 9.75 10.54 21.12
CA LEU A 112 10.91 10.34 20.27
C LEU A 112 11.64 11.69 20.11
N GLN A 113 12.97 11.66 20.10
CA GLN A 113 13.82 12.85 20.16
C GLN A 113 14.12 13.44 18.78
N ASP A 114 14.22 12.58 17.76
CA ASP A 114 14.58 12.96 16.39
C ASP A 114 13.99 12.01 15.33
N ASP A 115 14.17 12.40 14.06
CA ASP A 115 13.65 11.67 12.91
C ASP A 115 14.28 10.28 12.72
N ASP A 116 15.52 10.07 13.17
CA ASP A 116 16.20 8.79 13.01
C ASP A 116 15.70 7.76 14.04
N GLU A 117 15.36 8.23 15.24
CA GLU A 117 14.63 7.42 16.23
C GLU A 117 13.24 7.05 15.70
N VAL A 118 12.51 8.00 15.09
CA VAL A 118 11.21 7.73 14.45
C VAL A 118 11.33 6.65 13.37
N LYS A 119 12.27 6.80 12.44
CA LYS A 119 12.51 5.78 11.40
C LYS A 119 12.82 4.42 12.00
N THR A 120 13.66 4.38 13.03
CA THR A 120 14.07 3.13 13.69
C THR A 120 12.88 2.43 14.32
N VAL A 121 12.08 3.14 15.12
CA VAL A 121 10.90 2.57 15.79
C VAL A 121 9.87 2.09 14.79
N VAL A 122 9.57 2.89 13.75
CA VAL A 122 8.63 2.52 12.70
C VAL A 122 9.11 1.28 11.94
N MET A 123 10.39 1.22 11.55
CA MET A 123 10.97 0.07 10.84
C MET A 123 11.00 -1.20 11.69
N GLN A 124 11.33 -1.09 12.98
CA GLN A 124 11.27 -2.22 13.90
C GLN A 124 9.84 -2.72 14.06
N TRP A 125 8.87 -1.81 14.21
CA TRP A 125 7.47 -2.17 14.29
C TRP A 125 6.99 -2.91 13.03
N LEU A 126 7.25 -2.36 11.83
CA LEU A 126 6.89 -2.98 10.56
C LEU A 126 7.49 -4.38 10.38
N THR A 127 8.77 -4.55 10.72
CA THR A 127 9.47 -5.84 10.57
C THR A 127 9.07 -6.87 11.63
N SER A 128 8.52 -6.43 12.77
CA SER A 128 8.00 -7.32 13.81
C SER A 128 6.59 -7.87 13.54
N GLN A 129 5.85 -7.30 12.57
CA GLN A 129 4.50 -7.78 12.26
C GLN A 129 4.55 -9.13 11.51
N ALA A 130 3.65 -10.05 11.88
CA ALA A 130 3.49 -11.32 11.18
C ALA A 130 2.93 -11.13 9.75
N ALA A 131 3.13 -12.11 8.88
CA ALA A 131 2.57 -12.08 7.52
C ALA A 131 1.03 -11.94 7.54
N ASP A 132 0.38 -12.66 8.45
CA ASP A 132 -1.08 -12.67 8.64
C ASP A 132 -1.64 -11.28 8.96
N PHE A 133 -0.86 -10.41 9.62
CA PHE A 133 -1.26 -9.02 9.87
C PHE A 133 -1.49 -8.27 8.56
N TYR A 134 -0.58 -8.39 7.61
CA TYR A 134 -0.72 -7.73 6.31
C TYR A 134 -1.81 -8.37 5.46
N GLU A 135 -1.94 -9.69 5.53
CA GLU A 135 -2.97 -10.43 4.81
C GLU A 135 -4.37 -10.09 5.30
N GLU A 136 -4.59 -10.01 6.61
CA GLU A 136 -5.86 -9.59 7.21
C GLU A 136 -6.27 -8.18 6.72
N GLY A 137 -5.30 -7.26 6.63
CA GLY A 137 -5.52 -5.94 6.08
C GLY A 137 -6.02 -5.97 4.63
N ILE A 138 -5.45 -6.81 3.78
CA ILE A 138 -5.89 -6.95 2.38
C ILE A 138 -7.23 -7.68 2.28
N GLN A 139 -7.45 -8.74 3.06
CA GLN A 139 -8.70 -9.50 3.04
C GLN A 139 -9.92 -8.65 3.44
N LYS A 140 -9.74 -7.72 4.38
CA LYS A 140 -10.80 -6.76 4.79
C LYS A 140 -11.25 -5.84 3.66
N LEU A 141 -10.52 -5.71 2.56
CA LEU A 141 -10.96 -4.94 1.38
C LEU A 141 -12.29 -5.47 0.84
N VAL A 142 -12.45 -6.79 0.74
CA VAL A 142 -13.66 -7.41 0.18
C VAL A 142 -14.89 -6.97 0.97
N GLN A 143 -14.83 -7.12 2.29
CA GLN A 143 -15.92 -6.74 3.18
C GLN A 143 -16.20 -5.23 3.15
N ARG A 144 -15.15 -4.40 3.03
CA ARG A 144 -15.27 -2.94 3.01
C ARG A 144 -15.88 -2.43 1.70
N TYR A 145 -15.45 -2.94 0.55
CA TYR A 145 -16.06 -2.60 -0.73
C TYR A 145 -17.52 -3.06 -0.80
N ASP A 146 -17.83 -4.25 -0.31
CA ASP A 146 -19.21 -4.76 -0.28
C ASP A 146 -20.11 -3.87 0.61
N LYS A 147 -19.64 -3.55 1.82
CA LYS A 147 -20.35 -2.64 2.73
C LYS A 147 -20.54 -1.26 2.11
N CYS A 148 -19.53 -0.69 1.45
CA CYS A 148 -19.61 0.61 0.76
C CYS A 148 -20.70 0.61 -0.32
N LEU A 149 -20.78 -0.44 -1.15
CA LEU A 149 -21.85 -0.56 -2.15
C LEU A 149 -23.24 -0.69 -1.51
N ASN A 150 -23.36 -1.52 -0.46
CA ASN A 150 -24.63 -1.76 0.21
C ASN A 150 -25.20 -0.52 0.93
N ILE A 151 -24.35 0.42 1.34
CA ILE A 151 -24.78 1.70 1.91
C ILE A 151 -24.85 2.83 0.87
N GLY A 152 -24.83 2.51 -0.42
CA GLY A 152 -24.98 3.48 -1.51
C GLY A 152 -23.77 4.41 -1.71
N GLY A 153 -22.57 3.92 -1.40
CA GLY A 153 -21.32 4.69 -1.53
C GLY A 153 -21.03 5.62 -0.34
N ASN A 154 -21.76 5.49 0.76
CA ASN A 154 -21.47 6.21 2.00
C ASN A 154 -20.22 5.64 2.71
N TYR A 155 -19.70 6.39 3.67
CA TYR A 155 -18.54 6.00 4.47
C TYR A 155 -18.77 4.71 5.25
N VAL A 156 -17.83 3.77 5.17
CA VAL A 156 -17.84 2.55 5.95
C VAL A 156 -17.31 2.83 7.36
N GLU A 157 -18.20 2.83 8.36
CA GLU A 157 -17.82 2.92 9.77
C GLU A 157 -16.90 1.76 10.19
N LYS A 158 -16.00 2.08 11.14
CA LYS A 158 -14.97 1.18 11.71
C LYS A 158 -15.55 0.03 12.50
#